data_AF-A0A938R756-F1
#
_entry.id   AF-A0A938R756-F1
#
_cell.length_a   1.000
_cell.length_b   1.000
_cell.length_c   1.000
_cell.angle_alpha   90.00
_cell.angle_beta   90.00
_cell.angle_gamma   90.00
#
_symmetry.space_group_name_H-M   'P 1'
#
loop_
_entity.id
_entity.type
_entity.pdbx_description
1 polymer ?
#
loop_
_entity_poly.entity_id
_entity_poly.type
_entity_poly.pdbx_seq_one_letter_code
_entity_poly.pdbx_strand_id
1 'polypeptide(L)'
;MREKLRVRSSALEEINQFLLDPDNPVINALLQVIEKYGTPEEINEKAREARKLPNLLQRLEAIKSPYLDDLKWLTAERDKGSFVSIPEFRRKVLGGRVDGMTFDEVHAVTLEISAFQYFPWLITEARQAIEKKEVMPSRYIRVRKMKEQESDQGDTLAVAAAMQIVGASYVETLDTKGTDGSNIHLSGPETITGYFGGIGQ
;
A
#
# COMPACT_ATOMS: atom_id res chain seq x y z
N MET A 1 -10.50 28.87 31.08
CA MET A 1 -9.71 28.63 29.86
C MET A 1 -10.36 27.56 28.97
N ARG A 2 -10.63 26.34 29.45
CA ARG A 2 -11.24 25.26 28.65
C ARG A 2 -12.59 25.62 27.98
N GLU A 3 -13.44 26.39 28.64
CA GLU A 3 -14.72 26.86 28.06
C GLU A 3 -14.56 27.71 26.79
N LYS A 4 -13.40 28.36 26.57
CA LYS A 4 -13.11 29.11 25.33
C LYS A 4 -12.81 28.20 24.13
N LEU A 5 -12.53 26.92 24.36
CA LEU A 5 -12.31 25.92 23.30
C LEU A 5 -13.63 25.29 22.83
N ARG A 6 -14.77 25.61 23.48
CA ARG A 6 -16.07 25.06 23.13
C ARG A 6 -16.55 25.67 21.80
N VAL A 7 -16.60 24.85 20.76
CA VAL A 7 -17.26 25.21 19.49
C VAL A 7 -18.76 25.29 19.74
N ARG A 8 -19.39 26.41 19.35
CA ARG A 8 -20.83 26.62 19.54
C ARG A 8 -21.61 25.77 18.54
N SER A 9 -22.66 25.10 18.98
CA SER A 9 -23.51 24.29 18.09
C SER A 9 -24.09 25.11 16.93
N SER A 10 -24.44 26.37 17.18
CA SER A 10 -24.94 27.29 16.14
C SER A 10 -23.95 27.49 14.99
N ALA A 11 -22.64 27.50 15.27
CA ALA A 11 -21.63 27.63 14.22
C ALA A 11 -21.56 26.36 13.35
N LEU A 12 -21.78 25.18 13.93
CA LEU A 12 -21.88 23.93 13.17
C LEU A 12 -23.17 23.88 12.34
N GLU A 13 -24.28 24.40 12.88
CA GLU A 13 -25.55 24.50 12.17
C GLU A 13 -25.44 25.41 10.94
N GLU A 14 -24.80 26.59 11.07
CA GLU A 14 -24.55 27.50 9.95
C GLU A 14 -23.69 26.85 8.86
N ILE A 15 -22.63 26.11 9.24
CA ILE A 15 -21.79 25.36 8.29
C ILE A 15 -22.62 24.30 7.56
N ASN A 16 -23.43 23.52 8.30
CA ASN A 16 -24.27 22.49 7.70
C ASN A 16 -25.33 23.09 6.76
N GLN A 17 -25.93 24.22 7.13
CA GLN A 17 -26.87 24.93 6.25
C GLN A 17 -26.19 25.33 4.95
N PHE A 18 -24.97 25.90 5.00
CA PHE A 18 -24.23 26.25 3.79
C PHE A 18 -23.85 25.04 2.93
N LEU A 19 -23.35 23.96 3.54
CA LEU A 19 -22.90 22.76 2.82
C LEU A 19 -24.06 21.94 2.23
N LEU A 20 -25.24 21.99 2.85
CA LEU A 20 -26.42 21.20 2.45
C LEU A 20 -27.47 22.01 1.69
N ASP A 21 -27.26 23.31 1.48
CA ASP A 21 -28.16 24.15 0.69
C ASP A 21 -28.18 23.67 -0.78
N PRO A 22 -29.33 23.17 -1.27
CA PRO A 22 -29.43 22.66 -2.64
C PRO A 22 -29.19 23.74 -3.71
N ASP A 23 -29.36 25.01 -3.37
CA ASP A 23 -29.17 26.14 -4.28
C ASP A 23 -27.72 26.70 -4.25
N ASN A 24 -26.82 26.11 -3.47
CA ASN A 24 -25.42 26.57 -3.37
C ASN A 24 -24.61 26.20 -4.63
N PRO A 25 -24.24 27.18 -5.47
CA PRO A 25 -23.58 26.90 -6.75
C PRO A 25 -22.16 26.33 -6.59
N VAL A 26 -21.46 26.66 -5.49
CA VAL A 26 -20.07 26.20 -5.26
C VAL A 26 -20.07 24.72 -4.89
N ILE A 27 -20.95 24.32 -3.99
CA ILE A 27 -21.07 22.91 -3.57
C ILE A 27 -21.56 22.07 -4.74
N ASN A 28 -22.56 22.55 -5.50
CA ASN A 28 -23.05 21.85 -6.68
C ASN A 28 -21.95 21.67 -7.74
N ALA A 29 -21.14 22.69 -8.01
CA ALA A 29 -20.01 22.57 -8.94
C ALA A 29 -18.95 21.57 -8.45
N LEU A 30 -18.64 21.57 -7.15
CA LEU A 30 -17.72 20.59 -6.55
C LEU A 30 -18.25 19.16 -6.68
N LEU A 31 -19.52 18.95 -6.33
CA LEU A 31 -20.17 17.64 -6.43
C LEU A 31 -20.19 17.13 -7.87
N GLN A 32 -20.50 17.98 -8.86
CA GLN A 32 -20.46 17.60 -10.27
C GLN A 32 -19.06 17.13 -10.72
N VAL A 33 -17.99 17.77 -10.23
CA VAL A 33 -16.62 17.33 -10.51
C VAL A 33 -16.33 15.96 -9.87
N ILE A 34 -16.79 15.73 -8.64
CA ILE A 34 -16.61 14.46 -7.93
C ILE A 34 -17.42 13.34 -8.58
N GLU A 35 -18.71 13.58 -8.86
CA GLU A 35 -19.66 12.62 -9.45
C GLU A 35 -19.17 12.06 -10.78
N LYS A 36 -18.42 12.84 -11.57
CA LYS A 36 -17.77 12.37 -12.81
C LYS A 36 -16.90 11.13 -12.58
N TYR A 37 -16.27 11.00 -11.41
CA TYR A 37 -15.39 9.89 -11.07
C TYR A 37 -16.08 8.78 -10.26
N GLY A 38 -17.29 9.05 -9.77
CA GLY A 38 -18.09 8.19 -8.89
C GLY A 38 -17.98 8.58 -7.43
N THR A 39 -18.93 8.10 -6.65
CA THR A 39 -18.93 8.22 -5.18
C THR A 39 -17.74 7.50 -4.55
N PRO A 40 -17.31 7.87 -3.33
CA PRO A 40 -16.28 7.14 -2.59
C PRO A 40 -16.58 5.63 -2.50
N GLU A 41 -17.83 5.25 -2.30
CA GLU A 41 -18.29 3.86 -2.22
C GLU A 41 -18.05 3.12 -3.54
N GLU A 42 -18.43 3.72 -4.67
CA GLU A 42 -18.23 3.15 -6.00
C GLU A 42 -16.75 3.05 -6.37
N ILE A 43 -15.95 4.06 -6.04
CA ILE A 43 -14.49 4.05 -6.26
C ILE A 43 -13.85 2.93 -5.45
N ASN A 44 -14.23 2.79 -4.17
CA ASN A 44 -13.72 1.73 -3.31
C ASN A 44 -14.16 0.34 -3.78
N GLU A 45 -15.39 0.18 -4.28
CA GLU A 45 -15.85 -1.08 -4.85
C GLU A 45 -15.07 -1.44 -6.11
N LYS A 46 -14.90 -0.49 -7.04
CA LYS A 46 -14.05 -0.68 -8.23
C LYS A 46 -12.62 -1.06 -7.84
N ALA A 47 -12.06 -0.44 -6.79
CA ALA A 47 -10.73 -0.76 -6.30
C ALA A 47 -10.67 -2.19 -5.72
N ARG A 48 -11.67 -2.61 -4.92
CA ARG A 48 -11.77 -3.98 -4.40
C ARG A 48 -11.83 -5.01 -5.53
N GLU A 49 -12.69 -4.79 -6.51
CA GLU A 49 -12.82 -5.67 -7.67
C GLU A 49 -11.52 -5.72 -8.48
N ALA A 50 -10.93 -4.56 -8.79
CA ALA A 50 -9.69 -4.49 -9.55
C ALA A 50 -8.50 -5.17 -8.83
N ARG A 51 -8.55 -5.26 -7.49
CA ARG A 51 -7.52 -5.92 -6.68
C ARG A 51 -7.69 -7.42 -6.57
N LYS A 52 -8.82 -8.03 -6.96
CA LYS A 52 -8.95 -9.49 -6.90
C LYS A 52 -7.85 -10.16 -7.73
N LEU A 53 -7.14 -11.14 -7.16
CA LEU A 53 -6.05 -11.84 -7.84
C LEU A 53 -6.41 -12.32 -9.26
N PRO A 54 -7.56 -12.96 -9.52
CA PRO A 54 -7.94 -13.34 -10.89
C PRO A 54 -7.99 -12.17 -11.87
N ASN A 55 -8.50 -11.02 -11.43
CA ASN A 55 -8.61 -9.82 -12.26
C ASN A 55 -7.24 -9.20 -12.54
N LEU A 56 -6.32 -9.23 -11.56
CA LEU A 56 -4.94 -8.82 -11.78
C LEU A 56 -4.23 -9.70 -12.82
N LEU A 57 -4.35 -11.02 -12.70
CA LEU A 57 -3.76 -11.97 -13.64
C LEU A 57 -4.33 -11.82 -15.05
N GLN A 58 -5.65 -11.66 -15.18
CA GLN A 58 -6.30 -11.43 -16.47
C GLN A 58 -5.79 -10.15 -17.15
N ARG A 59 -5.61 -9.06 -16.39
CA ARG A 59 -5.08 -7.80 -16.94
C ARG A 59 -3.63 -7.95 -17.39
N LEU A 60 -2.81 -8.66 -16.62
CA LEU A 60 -1.42 -8.97 -16.98
C LEU A 60 -1.34 -9.81 -18.27
N GLU A 61 -2.23 -10.79 -18.41
CA GLU A 61 -2.34 -11.60 -19.64
C GLU A 61 -2.74 -10.74 -20.85
N ALA A 62 -3.75 -9.87 -20.69
CA ALA A 62 -4.24 -9.02 -21.77
C ALA A 62 -3.16 -8.07 -22.33
N ILE A 63 -2.28 -7.56 -21.47
CA ILE A 63 -1.16 -6.70 -21.87
C ILE A 63 0.10 -7.49 -22.28
N LYS A 64 0.02 -8.83 -22.32
CA LYS A 64 1.16 -9.73 -22.58
C LYS A 64 2.35 -9.43 -21.66
N SER A 65 2.07 -9.20 -20.39
CA SER A 65 3.09 -8.88 -19.40
C SER A 65 4.13 -9.99 -19.32
N PRO A 66 5.43 -9.66 -19.25
CA PRO A 66 6.49 -10.67 -19.13
C PRO A 66 6.47 -11.40 -17.77
N TYR A 67 5.68 -10.92 -16.81
CA TYR A 67 5.70 -11.39 -15.42
C TYR A 67 4.70 -12.52 -15.13
N LEU A 68 3.85 -12.89 -16.09
CA LEU A 68 2.76 -13.83 -15.85
C LEU A 68 3.26 -15.23 -15.47
N ASP A 69 4.31 -15.72 -16.12
CA ASP A 69 4.83 -17.07 -15.85
C ASP A 69 5.56 -17.16 -14.50
N ASP A 70 6.22 -16.08 -14.09
CA ASP A 70 6.80 -15.98 -12.75
C ASP A 70 5.73 -15.98 -11.64
N LEU A 71 4.57 -15.34 -11.88
CA LEU A 71 3.44 -15.38 -10.95
C LEU A 71 2.81 -16.78 -10.84
N LYS A 72 2.72 -17.50 -11.97
CA LYS A 72 2.28 -18.90 -11.96
C LYS A 72 3.25 -19.78 -11.18
N TRP A 73 4.56 -19.59 -11.40
CA TRP A 73 5.59 -20.29 -10.64
C TRP A 73 5.49 -19.99 -9.13
N LEU A 74 5.38 -18.72 -8.74
CA LEU A 74 5.26 -18.31 -7.34
C LEU A 74 4.01 -18.91 -6.66
N THR A 75 2.89 -18.95 -7.39
CA THR A 75 1.64 -19.59 -6.94
C THR A 75 1.86 -21.08 -6.69
N ALA A 76 2.51 -21.78 -7.62
CA ALA A 76 2.79 -23.20 -7.48
C ALA A 76 3.73 -23.52 -6.31
N GLU A 77 4.77 -22.72 -6.08
CA GLU A 77 5.69 -22.91 -4.94
C GLU A 77 4.99 -22.66 -3.60
N ARG A 78 4.09 -21.66 -3.53
CA ARG A 78 3.24 -21.44 -2.35
C ARG A 78 2.35 -22.65 -2.11
N ASP A 79 1.63 -23.12 -3.12
CA ASP A 79 0.67 -24.22 -2.98
C ASP A 79 1.34 -25.55 -2.64
N LYS A 80 2.60 -25.72 -3.09
CA LYS A 80 3.47 -26.84 -2.72
C LYS A 80 3.97 -26.76 -1.28
N GLY A 81 3.92 -25.60 -0.65
CA GLY A 81 4.51 -25.36 0.67
C GLY A 81 6.04 -25.30 0.65
N SER A 82 6.64 -24.79 -0.43
CA SER A 82 8.09 -24.76 -0.60
C SER A 82 8.82 -23.77 0.31
N PHE A 83 8.13 -22.76 0.84
CA PHE A 83 8.70 -21.78 1.76
C PHE A 83 8.82 -22.37 3.17
N VAL A 84 9.91 -22.05 3.86
CA VAL A 84 10.11 -22.51 5.24
C VAL A 84 9.07 -21.89 6.17
N SER A 85 8.47 -22.70 7.03
CA SER A 85 7.57 -22.19 8.07
C SER A 85 8.35 -21.53 9.22
N ILE A 86 7.72 -20.63 9.98
CA ILE A 86 8.35 -20.02 11.16
C ILE A 86 8.84 -21.07 12.18
N PRO A 87 8.07 -22.13 12.52
CA PRO A 87 8.58 -23.20 13.40
C PRO A 87 9.82 -23.91 12.86
N GLU A 88 9.83 -24.25 11.56
CA GLU A 88 10.98 -24.91 10.92
C GLU A 88 12.21 -24.00 10.87
N PHE A 89 12.02 -22.71 10.57
CA PHE A 89 13.09 -21.73 10.58
C PHE A 89 13.68 -21.55 11.99
N ARG A 90 12.83 -21.41 13.02
CA ARG A 90 13.27 -21.34 14.41
C ARG A 90 14.08 -22.58 14.81
N ARG A 91 13.62 -23.79 14.45
CA ARG A 91 14.34 -25.04 14.70
C ARG A 91 15.68 -25.11 13.94
N LYS A 92 15.74 -24.64 12.68
CA LYS A 92 16.98 -24.56 11.90
C LYS A 92 18.02 -23.67 12.57
N VAL A 93 17.62 -22.53 13.13
CA VAL A 93 18.54 -21.54 13.75
C VAL A 93 18.90 -21.91 15.19
N LEU A 94 17.93 -22.35 15.99
CA LEU A 94 18.09 -22.54 17.43
C LEU A 94 18.38 -23.99 17.83
N GLY A 95 18.17 -24.94 16.92
CA GLY A 95 18.25 -26.38 17.20
C GLY A 95 17.18 -26.83 18.20
N GLY A 96 17.51 -27.83 19.01
CA GLY A 96 16.60 -28.36 20.04
C GLY A 96 16.24 -27.38 21.17
N ARG A 97 16.95 -26.24 21.27
CA ARG A 97 16.61 -25.20 22.27
C ARG A 97 15.20 -24.64 22.06
N VAL A 98 14.69 -24.69 20.83
CA VAL A 98 13.35 -24.19 20.48
C VAL A 98 12.25 -24.83 21.31
N ASP A 99 12.40 -26.10 21.72
CA ASP A 99 11.37 -26.88 22.42
C ASP A 99 11.16 -26.41 23.88
N GLY A 100 12.14 -25.70 24.46
CA GLY A 100 12.07 -25.12 25.81
C GLY A 100 11.91 -23.59 25.81
N MET A 101 11.72 -22.97 24.65
CA MET A 101 11.61 -21.51 24.52
C MET A 101 10.17 -21.08 24.30
N THR A 102 9.80 -19.97 24.91
CA THR A 102 8.57 -19.24 24.59
C THR A 102 8.93 -18.00 23.79
N PHE A 103 8.23 -17.78 22.68
CA PHE A 103 8.42 -16.61 21.83
C PHE A 103 7.33 -15.58 22.16
N ASP A 104 7.71 -14.32 22.27
CA ASP A 104 6.77 -13.21 22.39
C ASP A 104 6.17 -12.91 21.00
N GLU A 105 5.00 -13.47 20.74
CA GLU A 105 4.27 -13.25 19.48
C GLU A 105 3.52 -11.91 19.46
N VAL A 106 3.40 -11.21 20.61
CA VAL A 106 2.72 -9.91 20.70
C VAL A 106 3.63 -8.81 20.14
N HIS A 107 4.93 -8.89 20.42
CA HIS A 107 5.94 -7.93 19.94
C HIS A 107 6.83 -8.51 18.84
N ALA A 108 6.26 -9.36 17.97
CA ALA A 108 6.98 -9.96 16.87
C ALA A 108 7.51 -8.88 15.91
N VAL A 109 8.82 -8.92 15.62
CA VAL A 109 9.43 -8.05 14.62
C VAL A 109 9.00 -8.46 13.21
N THR A 110 8.71 -7.48 12.37
CA THR A 110 8.37 -7.70 10.96
C THR A 110 9.62 -7.60 10.09
N LEU A 111 9.86 -8.61 9.25
CA LEU A 111 10.88 -8.53 8.22
C LEU A 111 10.32 -7.76 7.02
N GLU A 112 10.91 -6.60 6.74
CA GLU A 112 10.49 -5.68 5.68
C GLU A 112 11.61 -5.47 4.65
N ILE A 113 11.25 -5.39 3.37
CA ILE A 113 12.11 -4.80 2.33
C ILE A 113 11.65 -3.36 2.10
N SER A 114 12.44 -2.39 2.60
CA SER A 114 12.07 -0.97 2.58
C SER A 114 12.40 -0.23 1.27
N ALA A 115 13.09 -0.90 0.34
CA ALA A 115 13.42 -0.35 -0.98
C ALA A 115 13.22 -1.45 -2.03
N PHE A 116 11.96 -1.73 -2.35
CA PHE A 116 11.58 -2.71 -3.37
C PHE A 116 11.19 -2.00 -4.66
N GLN A 117 11.99 -2.13 -5.73
CA GLN A 117 11.72 -1.40 -6.97
C GLN A 117 10.98 -2.23 -8.01
N TYR A 118 11.43 -3.46 -8.31
CA TYR A 118 10.95 -4.18 -9.49
C TYR A 118 10.48 -5.58 -9.14
N PHE A 119 9.39 -6.02 -9.78
CA PHE A 119 8.81 -7.35 -9.61
C PHE A 119 9.83 -8.50 -9.72
N PRO A 120 10.77 -8.52 -10.70
CA PRO A 120 11.74 -9.62 -10.81
C PRO A 120 12.58 -9.84 -9.54
N TRP A 121 12.80 -8.80 -8.73
CA TRP A 121 13.59 -8.93 -7.50
C TRP A 121 12.84 -9.72 -6.43
N LEU A 122 11.50 -9.69 -6.43
CA LEU A 122 10.70 -10.55 -5.57
C LEU A 122 10.86 -12.01 -5.94
N ILE A 123 10.96 -12.32 -7.22
CA ILE A 123 11.19 -13.69 -7.70
C ILE A 123 12.59 -14.16 -7.31
N THR A 124 13.60 -13.30 -7.43
CA THR A 124 14.97 -13.59 -6.94
C THR A 124 14.96 -13.88 -5.44
N GLU A 125 14.31 -13.04 -4.63
CA GLU A 125 14.17 -13.24 -3.18
C GLU A 125 13.41 -14.53 -2.86
N ALA A 126 12.30 -14.82 -3.55
CA ALA A 126 11.52 -16.03 -3.33
C ALA A 126 12.33 -17.30 -3.62
N ARG A 127 13.10 -17.31 -4.72
CA ARG A 127 13.99 -18.43 -5.06
C ARG A 127 15.07 -18.62 -4.00
N GLN A 128 15.70 -17.52 -3.55
CA GLN A 128 16.70 -17.57 -2.49
C GLN A 128 16.09 -18.08 -1.17
N ALA A 129 14.92 -17.58 -0.77
CA ALA A 129 14.25 -17.96 0.46
C ALA A 129 13.95 -19.46 0.49
N ILE A 130 13.50 -20.02 -0.63
CA ILE A 130 13.27 -21.46 -0.79
C ILE A 130 14.60 -22.23 -0.72
N GLU A 131 15.60 -21.85 -1.52
CA GLU A 131 16.89 -22.55 -1.61
C GLU A 131 17.61 -22.58 -0.26
N LYS A 132 17.71 -21.41 0.38
CA LYS A 132 18.44 -21.25 1.64
C LYS A 132 17.60 -21.57 2.85
N LYS A 133 16.29 -21.82 2.71
CA LYS A 133 15.33 -21.91 3.84
C LYS A 133 15.41 -20.67 4.74
N GLU A 134 15.30 -19.50 4.12
CA GLU A 134 15.19 -18.20 4.78
C GLU A 134 13.71 -17.79 4.86
N VAL A 135 13.35 -16.96 5.85
CA VAL A 135 12.00 -16.45 5.99
C VAL A 135 11.74 -15.43 4.88
N MET A 136 10.70 -15.64 4.08
CA MET A 136 10.26 -14.65 3.11
C MET A 136 9.74 -13.40 3.83
N PRO A 137 10.15 -12.18 3.44
CA PRO A 137 9.63 -10.94 4.02
C PRO A 137 8.10 -10.83 3.88
N SER A 138 7.44 -10.26 4.89
CA SER A 138 5.97 -10.10 4.92
C SER A 138 5.51 -8.66 4.67
N ARG A 139 6.45 -7.73 4.51
CA ARG A 139 6.17 -6.32 4.27
C ARG A 139 7.14 -5.71 3.25
N TYR A 140 6.61 -4.88 2.36
CA TYR A 140 7.36 -4.25 1.29
C TYR A 140 7.02 -2.77 1.17
N ILE A 141 8.04 -1.92 1.04
CA ILE A 141 7.87 -0.53 0.63
C ILE A 141 8.38 -0.42 -0.79
N ARG A 142 7.47 -0.13 -1.71
CA ARG A 142 7.83 0.10 -3.10
C ARG A 142 8.25 1.53 -3.34
N VAL A 143 9.40 1.69 -3.98
CA VAL A 143 10.02 2.99 -4.21
C VAL A 143 10.37 3.10 -5.69
N ARG A 144 9.44 3.62 -6.50
CA ARG A 144 9.72 3.94 -7.90
C ARG A 144 9.20 5.33 -8.26
N LYS A 145 9.64 5.83 -9.41
CA LYS A 145 9.08 7.06 -9.98
C LYS A 145 7.72 6.79 -10.59
N MET A 146 6.73 7.61 -10.28
CA MET A 146 5.39 7.48 -10.85
C MET A 146 5.40 7.51 -12.38
N LYS A 147 6.26 8.33 -12.99
CA LYS A 147 6.36 8.42 -14.45
C LYS A 147 6.78 7.10 -15.11
N GLU A 148 7.63 6.32 -14.45
CA GLU A 148 8.04 5.01 -14.95
C GLU A 148 6.92 3.98 -14.79
N GLN A 149 6.11 4.11 -13.73
CA GLN A 149 5.00 3.20 -13.43
C GLN A 149 3.84 3.33 -14.43
N GLU A 150 3.64 4.50 -15.05
CA GLU A 150 2.60 4.70 -16.07
C GLU A 150 2.72 3.74 -17.25
N SER A 151 3.94 3.27 -17.55
CA SER A 151 4.26 2.42 -18.70
C SER A 151 5.18 1.26 -18.32
N ASP A 152 4.95 0.63 -17.18
CA ASP A 152 5.83 -0.41 -16.61
C ASP A 152 5.58 -1.85 -17.09
N GLN A 153 4.81 -2.03 -18.18
CA GLN A 153 4.38 -3.33 -18.71
C GLN A 153 3.74 -4.26 -17.64
N GLY A 154 3.08 -3.67 -16.65
CA GLY A 154 2.36 -4.40 -15.62
C GLY A 154 3.19 -4.78 -14.39
N ASP A 155 4.41 -4.26 -14.22
CA ASP A 155 5.23 -4.51 -13.03
C ASP A 155 4.45 -4.20 -11.74
N THR A 156 3.73 -3.09 -11.71
CA THR A 156 2.87 -2.71 -10.56
C THR A 156 1.73 -3.69 -10.31
N LEU A 157 1.09 -4.21 -11.36
CA LEU A 157 0.05 -5.24 -11.22
C LEU A 157 0.65 -6.58 -10.78
N ALA A 158 1.83 -6.93 -11.28
CA ALA A 158 2.53 -8.16 -10.96
C ALA A 158 2.96 -8.17 -9.49
N VAL A 159 3.48 -7.06 -8.98
CA VAL A 159 3.69 -6.91 -7.53
C VAL A 159 2.40 -7.11 -6.76
N ALA A 160 1.33 -6.38 -7.11
CA ALA A 160 0.08 -6.45 -6.35
C ALA A 160 -0.48 -7.89 -6.29
N ALA A 161 -0.31 -8.66 -7.37
CA ALA A 161 -0.64 -10.07 -7.44
C ALA A 161 0.30 -10.91 -6.56
N ALA A 162 1.62 -10.70 -6.66
CA ALA A 162 2.63 -11.42 -5.88
C ALA A 162 2.40 -11.28 -4.37
N MET A 163 2.10 -10.06 -3.91
CA MET A 163 1.83 -9.78 -2.50
C MET A 163 0.62 -10.56 -1.99
N GLN A 164 -0.43 -10.72 -2.80
CA GLN A 164 -1.57 -11.58 -2.46
C GLN A 164 -1.21 -13.06 -2.46
N ILE A 165 -0.34 -13.49 -3.39
CA ILE A 165 0.13 -14.87 -3.44
C ILE A 165 0.89 -15.21 -2.15
N VAL A 166 1.88 -14.40 -1.77
CA VAL A 166 2.73 -14.69 -0.59
C VAL A 166 2.10 -14.24 0.74
N GLY A 167 0.95 -13.57 0.71
CA GLY A 167 0.28 -13.07 1.91
C GLY A 167 1.01 -11.89 2.57
N ALA A 168 1.73 -11.09 1.78
CA ALA A 168 2.49 -9.94 2.25
C ALA A 168 1.71 -8.63 2.12
N SER A 169 2.06 -7.68 2.99
CA SER A 169 1.60 -6.29 2.91
C SER A 169 2.57 -5.45 2.08
N TYR A 170 2.05 -4.42 1.42
CA TYR A 170 2.87 -3.49 0.68
C TYR A 170 2.29 -2.09 0.70
N VAL A 171 3.17 -1.11 0.51
CA VAL A 171 2.81 0.27 0.22
C VAL A 171 3.55 0.73 -1.02
N GLU A 172 2.93 1.62 -1.78
CA GLU A 172 3.55 2.27 -2.94
C GLU A 172 3.93 3.69 -2.56
N THR A 173 5.19 4.05 -2.73
CA THR A 173 5.63 5.43 -2.53
C THR A 173 5.11 6.27 -3.69
N LEU A 174 4.36 7.33 -3.39
CA LEU A 174 4.00 8.35 -4.38
C LEU A 174 5.17 9.32 -4.56
N ASP A 175 5.51 9.61 -5.82
CA ASP A 175 6.49 10.64 -6.13
C ASP A 175 5.88 12.01 -5.87
N THR A 176 6.25 12.59 -4.74
CA THR A 176 5.73 13.86 -4.23
C THR A 176 6.73 14.99 -4.44
N LYS A 177 7.71 14.78 -5.31
CA LYS A 177 8.73 15.77 -5.62
C LYS A 177 8.18 16.82 -6.59
N GLY A 178 8.39 18.08 -6.26
CA GLY A 178 8.21 19.21 -7.16
C GLY A 178 9.16 19.14 -8.35
N THR A 179 8.95 20.02 -9.32
CA THR A 179 9.76 20.09 -10.56
C THR A 179 11.24 20.40 -10.29
N ASP A 180 11.57 20.93 -9.11
CA ASP A 180 12.91 21.22 -8.62
C ASP A 180 13.51 20.07 -7.77
N GLY A 181 12.77 18.98 -7.58
CA GLY A 181 13.17 17.84 -6.75
C GLY A 181 12.88 17.99 -5.26
N SER A 182 12.29 19.10 -4.81
CA SER A 182 11.86 19.31 -3.42
C SER A 182 10.67 18.41 -3.09
N ASN A 183 10.61 17.80 -1.91
CA ASN A 183 9.45 17.01 -1.51
C ASN A 183 8.39 17.95 -0.91
N ILE A 184 7.24 18.10 -1.57
CA ILE A 184 6.18 19.03 -1.15
C ILE A 184 5.65 18.72 0.28
N HIS A 185 5.85 17.50 0.78
CA HIS A 185 5.51 17.08 2.15
C HIS A 185 6.64 17.25 3.17
N LEU A 186 7.88 17.52 2.74
CA LEU A 186 9.03 17.80 3.61
C LEU A 186 9.45 19.28 3.59
N SER A 187 8.78 20.12 2.81
CA SER A 187 9.29 21.45 2.46
C SER A 187 9.21 22.46 3.61
N GLY A 188 10.26 23.28 3.67
CA GLY A 188 10.45 24.38 4.61
C GLY A 188 9.37 25.48 4.54
N PRO A 189 9.61 26.64 5.19
CA PRO A 189 8.58 27.60 5.61
C PRO A 189 7.66 28.17 4.52
N GLU A 190 8.04 28.07 3.26
CA GLU A 190 7.36 28.69 2.12
C GLU A 190 6.10 27.93 1.68
N THR A 191 6.06 26.61 1.90
CA THR A 191 4.94 25.72 1.52
C THR A 191 3.87 25.56 2.61
N ILE A 192 3.99 26.32 3.70
CA ILE A 192 3.35 26.07 4.99
C ILE A 192 2.02 26.82 5.20
N THR A 193 1.65 27.74 4.31
CA THR A 193 0.42 28.54 4.44
C THR A 193 -0.88 27.73 4.29
N GLY A 194 -0.78 26.47 3.86
CA GLY A 194 -1.89 25.50 3.89
C GLY A 194 -1.96 24.60 5.13
N TYR A 195 -0.99 24.66 6.05
CA TYR A 195 -0.87 23.72 7.17
C TYR A 195 -1.09 24.33 8.56
N PHE A 196 -0.85 25.63 8.76
CA PHE A 196 -0.98 26.28 10.09
C PHE A 196 -2.40 26.74 10.46
N GLY A 197 -3.35 25.80 10.41
CA GLY A 197 -4.62 25.90 11.14
C GLY A 197 -4.68 25.05 12.42
N GLY A 198 -3.63 24.29 12.75
CA GLY A 198 -3.61 23.36 13.89
C GLY A 198 -2.29 23.39 14.65
N ILE A 199 -2.38 23.70 15.94
CA ILE A 199 -1.30 24.09 16.86
C ILE A 199 -0.30 22.95 17.06
N GLY A 200 0.99 23.27 16.90
CA GLY A 200 2.09 22.32 17.09
C GLY A 200 3.51 22.89 16.98
N GLN A 201 3.71 24.19 17.20
CA GLN A 201 4.93 24.77 17.80
C GLN A 201 4.53 26.01 18.60
#